data_AF-A0A1H9T844-F1
#
_entry.id   AF-A0A1H9T844-F1
#
_cell.length_a   1.000
_cell.length_b   1.000
_cell.length_c   1.000
_cell.angle_alpha   90.00
_cell.angle_beta   90.00
_cell.angle_gamma   90.00
#
_symmetry.space_group_name_H-M   'P 1'
#
loop_
_entity.id
_entity.type
_entity.pdbx_description
1 polymer ?
#
loop_
_entity_poly.entity_id
_entity_poly.type
_entity_poly.pdbx_seq_one_letter_code
_entity_poly.pdbx_strand_id
1 'polypeptide(L)'
;MGNVIVSTESMSIEGKSSFAMDTSFWKDLWDNYTNTFQDVVIHCWKEEEEVIEELRPKAVSIINEGLVKIMTVNLNEENHAYFRNNSIDPKGGLKWFMMFFNKDDDERLEIGHYGSEVILYKVDKEEAGKFVSLFTSSATTHFYDENAD
;
A
#
# COMPACT_ATOMS: atom_id res chain seq x y z
N MET A 1 -13.13 13.23 -12.27
CA MET A 1 -11.98 12.78 -11.45
C MET A 1 -12.44 11.50 -10.80
N GLY A 2 -11.58 10.51 -10.67
CA GLY A 2 -11.99 9.17 -10.31
C GLY A 2 -10.90 8.42 -9.58
N ASN A 3 -11.14 7.12 -9.39
CA ASN A 3 -10.24 6.23 -8.66
C ASN A 3 -9.90 5.06 -9.58
N VAL A 4 -8.63 4.65 -9.58
CA VAL A 4 -8.19 3.44 -10.28
C VAL A 4 -7.85 2.36 -9.26
N ILE A 5 -8.45 1.20 -9.44
CA ILE A 5 -8.22 0.00 -8.65
C ILE A 5 -7.42 -0.98 -9.50
N VAL A 6 -6.33 -1.48 -8.95
CA VAL A 6 -5.50 -2.53 -9.54
C VAL A 6 -5.49 -3.73 -8.62
N SER A 7 -5.96 -4.87 -9.11
CA SER A 7 -5.90 -6.15 -8.41
C SER A 7 -4.83 -7.02 -9.09
N THR A 8 -3.77 -7.37 -8.36
CA THR A 8 -2.70 -8.23 -8.89
C THR A 8 -3.09 -9.70 -8.75
N GLU A 9 -2.41 -10.57 -9.50
CA GLU A 9 -2.45 -12.00 -9.17
C GLU A 9 -1.99 -12.21 -7.72
N SER A 10 -2.73 -13.05 -7.00
CA SER A 10 -2.51 -13.26 -5.58
C SER A 10 -2.59 -14.73 -5.19
N MET A 11 -1.96 -15.04 -4.07
CA MET A 11 -2.00 -16.37 -3.47
C MET A 11 -2.21 -16.26 -1.96
N SER A 12 -2.54 -17.38 -1.34
CA SER A 12 -2.81 -17.48 0.09
C SER A 12 -1.88 -18.50 0.72
N ILE A 13 -1.45 -18.22 1.95
CA ILE A 13 -0.65 -19.11 2.78
C ILE A 13 -1.13 -19.00 4.22
N GLU A 14 -0.67 -19.89 5.08
CA GLU A 14 -0.90 -19.73 6.52
C GLU A 14 -0.36 -18.38 7.01
N GLY A 15 -1.23 -17.59 7.64
CA GLY A 15 -0.97 -16.23 8.11
C GLY A 15 -1.19 -15.10 7.10
N LYS A 16 -1.50 -15.38 5.82
CA LYS A 16 -1.84 -14.33 4.82
C LYS A 16 -2.97 -14.76 3.90
N SER A 17 -4.11 -14.07 4.01
CA SER A 17 -5.34 -14.40 3.28
C SER A 17 -5.21 -14.22 1.77
N SER A 18 -4.50 -13.19 1.32
CA SER A 18 -4.22 -12.92 -0.09
C SER A 18 -3.03 -11.97 -0.16
N PHE A 19 -1.96 -12.34 -0.86
CA PHE A 19 -0.80 -11.47 -1.08
C PHE A 19 -0.37 -11.52 -2.54
N ALA A 20 0.22 -10.41 -3.03
CA ALA A 20 0.65 -10.30 -4.42
C ALA A 20 1.72 -11.35 -4.76
N MET A 21 1.52 -12.08 -5.86
CA MET A 21 2.50 -13.03 -6.38
C MET A 21 3.71 -12.32 -7.02
N ASP A 22 3.51 -11.10 -7.51
CA ASP A 22 4.56 -10.25 -8.06
C ASP A 22 4.52 -8.87 -7.40
N THR A 23 5.64 -8.48 -6.80
CA THR A 23 5.84 -7.17 -6.17
C THR A 23 6.82 -6.31 -6.97
N SER A 24 7.05 -6.61 -8.25
CA SER A 24 7.92 -5.84 -9.14
C SER A 24 7.51 -4.37 -9.25
N PHE A 25 6.21 -4.09 -9.18
CA PHE A 25 5.63 -2.75 -9.17
C PHE A 25 6.10 -1.89 -7.98
N TRP A 26 6.53 -2.51 -6.87
CA TRP A 26 6.68 -1.83 -5.58
C TRP A 26 7.67 -0.66 -5.63
N LYS A 27 8.86 -0.88 -6.20
CA LYS A 27 9.89 0.18 -6.24
C LYS A 27 9.45 1.34 -7.11
N ASP A 28 8.85 1.05 -8.27
CA ASP A 28 8.39 2.09 -9.18
C ASP A 28 7.19 2.86 -8.60
N LEU A 29 6.32 2.19 -7.85
CA LEU A 29 5.25 2.84 -7.10
C LEU A 29 5.81 3.88 -6.12
N TRP A 30 6.82 3.49 -5.33
CA TRP A 30 7.47 4.40 -4.38
C TRP A 30 8.21 5.54 -5.08
N ASP A 31 8.93 5.25 -6.16
CA ASP A 31 9.71 6.25 -6.86
C ASP A 31 8.85 7.31 -7.55
N ASN A 32 7.64 6.94 -8.01
CA ASN A 32 6.80 7.82 -8.80
C ASN A 32 5.65 8.48 -8.02
N TYR A 33 5.10 7.83 -6.98
CA TYR A 33 3.84 8.26 -6.37
C TYR A 33 3.94 8.65 -4.90
N THR A 34 4.90 8.13 -4.13
CA THR A 34 4.90 8.34 -2.66
C THR A 34 5.69 9.56 -2.18
N ASN A 35 6.49 10.18 -3.05
CA ASN A 35 7.35 11.32 -2.67
C ASN A 35 6.58 12.56 -2.19
N THR A 36 5.28 12.67 -2.49
CA THR A 36 4.47 13.84 -2.09
C THR A 36 3.57 13.59 -0.87
N PHE A 37 3.61 12.37 -0.32
CA PHE A 37 2.82 11.98 0.84
C PHE A 37 3.53 12.33 2.13
N GLN A 38 2.76 12.75 3.13
CA GLN A 38 3.27 13.22 4.42
C GLN A 38 3.45 12.08 5.41
N ASP A 39 2.52 11.13 5.38
CA ASP A 39 2.51 9.97 6.25
C ASP A 39 1.89 8.76 5.57
N VAL A 40 2.11 7.61 6.22
CA VAL A 40 1.42 6.36 5.92
C VAL A 40 0.83 5.80 7.22
N VAL A 41 -0.44 5.40 7.15
CA VAL A 41 -1.15 4.66 8.19
C VAL A 41 -1.12 3.18 7.82
N ILE A 42 -0.61 2.35 8.71
CA ILE A 42 -0.37 0.93 8.46
C ILE A 42 -1.20 0.11 9.42
N HIS A 43 -1.97 -0.83 8.87
CA HIS A 43 -2.73 -1.80 9.64
C HIS A 43 -2.01 -3.15 9.62
N CYS A 44 -1.74 -3.70 10.80
CA CYS A 44 -1.18 -5.04 10.99
C CYS A 44 -2.12 -5.89 11.83
N TRP A 45 -2.19 -7.20 11.57
CA TRP A 45 -2.86 -8.09 12.50
C TRP A 45 -2.06 -8.17 13.80
N LYS A 46 -2.74 -8.20 14.95
CA LYS A 46 -2.07 -8.24 16.26
C LYS A 46 -1.17 -9.46 16.47
N GLU A 47 -1.45 -10.55 15.77
CA GLU A 47 -0.63 -11.77 15.80
C GLU A 47 0.68 -11.65 15.00
N GLU A 48 0.83 -10.63 14.14
CA GLU A 48 2.05 -10.35 13.37
C GLU A 48 3.07 -9.56 14.21
N GLU A 49 3.42 -10.09 15.39
CA GLU A 49 4.24 -9.37 16.39
C GLU A 49 5.59 -8.91 15.83
N GLU A 50 6.27 -9.75 15.03
CA GLU A 50 7.57 -9.42 14.42
C GLU A 50 7.48 -8.17 13.53
N VAL A 51 6.43 -8.09 12.70
CA VAL A 51 6.20 -6.97 11.78
C VAL A 51 5.87 -5.69 12.56
N ILE A 52 5.10 -5.83 13.63
CA ILE A 52 4.74 -4.72 14.53
C ILE A 52 6.00 -4.17 15.23
N GLU A 53 6.84 -5.03 15.79
CA GLU A 53 8.05 -4.60 16.47
C GLU A 53 9.09 -4.01 15.52
N GLU A 54 9.14 -4.46 14.26
CA GLU A 54 9.97 -3.85 13.21
C GLU A 54 9.55 -2.40 12.92
N LEU A 55 8.24 -2.11 12.88
CA LEU A 55 7.71 -0.77 12.61
C LEU A 55 7.69 0.16 13.81
N ARG A 56 7.59 -0.37 15.03
CA ARG A 56 7.43 0.39 16.28
C ARG A 56 8.43 1.56 16.44
N PRO A 57 9.74 1.43 16.12
CA PRO A 57 10.70 2.54 16.25
C PRO A 57 10.45 3.70 15.28
N LYS A 58 9.67 3.48 14.21
CA LYS A 58 9.37 4.46 13.16
C LYS A 58 8.01 5.13 13.36
N ALA A 59 7.14 4.52 14.16
CA ALA A 59 5.79 4.98 14.39
C ALA A 59 5.75 6.24 15.26
N VAL A 60 5.03 7.26 14.81
CA VAL A 60 4.71 8.46 15.60
C VAL A 60 3.44 8.28 16.42
N SER A 61 2.60 7.31 16.06
CA SER A 61 1.39 6.92 16.77
C SER A 61 1.17 5.41 16.64
N ILE A 62 0.65 4.79 17.70
CA ILE A 62 0.28 3.37 17.74
C ILE A 62 -1.06 3.25 18.46
N ILE A 63 -2.06 2.69 17.77
CA ILE A 63 -3.41 2.50 18.28
C ILE A 63 -3.76 1.01 18.21
N ASN A 64 -4.41 0.50 19.25
CA ASN A 64 -4.94 -0.86 19.27
C ASN A 64 -6.44 -0.82 18.96
N GLU A 65 -6.87 -1.50 17.90
CA GLU A 65 -8.27 -1.53 17.48
C GLU A 65 -8.71 -2.95 17.12
N GLY A 66 -9.57 -3.56 17.95
CA GLY A 66 -10.04 -4.93 17.72
C GLY A 66 -8.89 -5.93 17.56
N LEU A 67 -8.80 -6.57 16.39
CA LEU A 67 -7.74 -7.53 16.02
C LEU A 67 -6.54 -6.88 15.32
N VAL A 68 -6.58 -5.56 15.10
CA VAL A 68 -5.60 -4.81 14.32
C VAL A 68 -4.79 -3.89 15.23
N LYS A 69 -3.54 -3.68 14.86
CA LYS A 69 -2.70 -2.59 15.36
C LYS A 69 -2.48 -1.59 14.25
N ILE A 70 -2.80 -0.32 14.54
CA ILE A 70 -2.72 0.79 13.60
C ILE A 70 -1.50 1.62 13.96
N MET A 71 -0.60 1.84 13.00
CA MET A 71 0.63 2.58 13.20
C MET A 71 0.75 3.68 12.16
N THR A 72 0.97 4.93 12.60
CA THR A 72 1.21 6.06 11.69
C THR A 72 2.71 6.33 11.63
N VAL A 73 3.26 6.50 10.42
CA VAL A 73 4.67 6.78 10.18
C VAL A 73 4.79 7.99 9.26
N ASN A 74 5.54 9.01 9.67
CA ASN A 74 5.84 10.16 8.81
C ASN A 74 6.82 9.75 7.70
N LEU A 75 6.57 10.19 6.47
CA LEU A 75 7.37 9.87 5.29
C LEU A 75 8.49 10.90 5.07
N ASN A 76 9.47 10.89 5.99
CA ASN A 76 10.76 11.55 5.75
C ASN A 76 11.66 10.69 4.83
N GLU A 77 12.81 11.22 4.42
CA GLU A 77 13.75 10.50 3.52
C GLU A 77 14.16 9.11 4.05
N GLU A 78 14.41 8.98 5.35
CA GLU A 78 14.80 7.72 5.97
C GLU A 78 13.68 6.68 5.90
N ASN A 79 12.47 7.06 6.29
CA ASN A 79 11.31 6.16 6.28
C ASN A 79 10.90 5.83 4.85
N HIS A 80 10.96 6.79 3.93
CA HIS A 80 10.72 6.56 2.51
C HIS A 80 11.69 5.52 1.95
N ALA A 81 12.99 5.65 2.23
CA ALA A 81 14.00 4.68 1.82
C ALA A 81 13.78 3.30 2.47
N TYR A 82 13.35 3.27 3.73
CA TYR A 82 13.05 2.03 4.43
C TYR A 82 11.89 1.27 3.75
N PHE A 83 10.74 1.91 3.56
CA PHE A 83 9.58 1.28 2.95
C PHE A 83 9.82 0.92 1.48
N ARG A 84 10.55 1.73 0.73
CA ARG A 84 10.91 1.36 -0.64
C ARG A 84 11.72 0.06 -0.71
N ASN A 85 12.59 -0.20 0.27
CA ASN A 85 13.61 -1.26 0.17
C ASN A 85 13.40 -2.46 1.10
N ASN A 86 12.58 -2.36 2.15
CA ASN A 86 12.47 -3.37 3.21
C ASN A 86 11.04 -3.87 3.46
N SER A 87 10.14 -3.74 2.48
CA SER A 87 8.72 -4.08 2.63
C SER A 87 8.35 -5.49 2.21
N ILE A 88 9.22 -6.16 1.45
CA ILE A 88 8.98 -7.51 0.96
C ILE A 88 9.41 -8.50 2.04
N ASP A 89 8.53 -9.44 2.39
CA ASP A 89 8.85 -10.52 3.32
C ASP A 89 9.58 -11.67 2.61
N PRO A 90 10.17 -12.63 3.36
CA PRO A 90 10.82 -13.79 2.76
C PRO A 90 9.91 -14.71 1.92
N LYS A 91 8.58 -14.53 2.01
CA LYS A 91 7.58 -15.29 1.27
C LYS A 91 7.18 -14.60 -0.06
N GLY A 92 7.69 -13.40 -0.31
CA GLY A 92 7.56 -12.66 -1.57
C GLY A 92 6.48 -11.58 -1.60
N GLY A 93 5.67 -11.43 -0.54
CA GLY A 93 4.60 -10.42 -0.46
C GLY A 93 4.98 -9.22 0.40
N LEU A 94 4.12 -8.19 0.47
CA LEU A 94 4.32 -7.10 1.42
C LEU A 94 4.15 -7.61 2.86
N LYS A 95 4.90 -7.02 3.79
CA LYS A 95 4.84 -7.35 5.22
C LYS A 95 3.53 -6.95 5.89
N TRP A 96 2.88 -5.88 5.42
CA TRP A 96 1.76 -5.26 6.12
C TRP A 96 0.43 -5.52 5.44
N PHE A 97 -0.63 -5.69 6.24
CA PHE A 97 -1.94 -6.05 5.74
C PHE A 97 -2.56 -4.92 4.91
N MET A 98 -2.57 -3.68 5.44
CA MET A 98 -3.01 -2.48 4.70
C MET A 98 -2.04 -1.32 4.91
N MET A 99 -1.94 -0.44 3.92
CA MET A 99 -1.26 0.86 4.01
C MET A 99 -2.09 1.95 3.34
N PHE A 100 -2.29 3.07 4.03
CA PHE A 100 -3.03 4.23 3.54
C PHE A 100 -2.10 5.43 3.55
N PHE A 101 -1.91 6.06 2.41
CA PHE A 101 -0.98 7.17 2.24
C PHE A 101 -1.73 8.49 2.12
N ASN A 102 -1.32 9.46 2.92
CA ASN A 102 -2.02 10.73 3.05
C ASN A 102 -1.22 11.90 2.49
N LYS A 103 -1.94 12.85 1.90
CA LYS A 103 -1.44 14.14 1.45
C LYS A 103 -2.40 15.22 1.88
N ASP A 104 -1.93 16.16 2.69
CA ASP A 104 -2.75 17.28 3.18
C ASP A 104 -4.04 16.78 3.87
N ASP A 105 -3.89 15.77 4.74
CA ASP A 105 -4.96 15.06 5.46
C ASP A 105 -5.96 14.29 4.57
N ASP A 106 -5.72 14.18 3.27
CA ASP A 106 -6.50 13.37 2.33
C ASP A 106 -5.79 12.05 1.98
N GLU A 107 -6.49 10.93 2.05
CA GLU A 107 -6.01 9.65 1.54
C GLU A 107 -5.91 9.70 0.00
N ARG A 108 -4.75 9.31 -0.54
CA ARG A 108 -4.44 9.37 -1.98
C ARG A 108 -4.05 8.03 -2.58
N LEU A 109 -3.51 7.12 -1.79
CA LEU A 109 -3.10 5.79 -2.21
C LEU A 109 -3.41 4.78 -1.10
N GLU A 110 -4.02 3.67 -1.47
CA GLU A 110 -4.24 2.53 -0.60
C GLU A 110 -3.55 1.29 -1.17
N ILE A 111 -2.93 0.53 -0.28
CA ILE A 111 -2.33 -0.77 -0.57
C ILE A 111 -3.00 -1.78 0.35
N GLY A 112 -3.87 -2.59 -0.22
CA GLY A 112 -4.65 -3.59 0.48
C GLY A 112 -4.07 -4.99 0.35
N HIS A 113 -4.44 -5.84 1.30
CA HIS A 113 -4.21 -7.28 1.25
C HIS A 113 -2.76 -7.64 0.87
N TYR A 114 -1.79 -7.14 1.65
CA TYR A 114 -0.36 -7.40 1.44
C TYR A 114 0.12 -7.07 0.01
N GLY A 115 -0.49 -6.06 -0.62
CA GLY A 115 -0.14 -5.55 -1.95
C GLY A 115 -0.91 -6.17 -3.10
N SER A 116 -1.86 -7.07 -2.84
CA SER A 116 -2.67 -7.67 -3.91
C SER A 116 -3.77 -6.74 -4.44
N GLU A 117 -4.10 -5.69 -3.70
CA GLU A 117 -4.97 -4.62 -4.16
C GLU A 117 -4.27 -3.27 -3.97
N VAL A 118 -4.33 -2.44 -4.99
CA VAL A 118 -3.72 -1.11 -4.97
C VAL A 118 -4.69 -0.10 -5.58
N ILE A 119 -5.02 0.96 -4.83
CA ILE A 119 -6.01 1.97 -5.24
C ILE A 119 -5.35 3.33 -5.25
N LEU A 120 -5.45 4.04 -6.37
CA LEU A 120 -5.03 5.44 -6.47
C LEU A 120 -6.26 6.34 -6.61
N TYR A 121 -6.39 7.27 -5.68
CA TYR A 121 -7.57 8.12 -5.52
C TYR A 121 -7.41 9.49 -6.17
N LYS A 122 -8.55 10.06 -6.59
CA LYS A 122 -8.68 11.44 -7.07
C LYS A 122 -7.75 11.75 -8.26
N VAL A 123 -7.77 10.88 -9.26
CA VAL A 123 -6.93 10.97 -10.48
C VAL A 123 -7.79 11.12 -11.74
N ASP A 124 -7.17 11.60 -12.82
CA ASP A 124 -7.77 11.57 -14.15
C ASP A 124 -7.40 10.30 -14.93
N LYS A 125 -7.93 10.15 -16.15
CA LYS A 125 -7.68 8.96 -16.99
C LYS A 125 -6.23 8.86 -17.48
N GLU A 126 -5.54 9.98 -17.65
CA GLU A 126 -4.14 9.98 -18.09
C GLU A 126 -3.23 9.48 -16.97
N GLU A 127 -3.42 10.03 -15.77
CA GLU A 127 -2.70 9.61 -14.57
C GLU A 127 -3.02 8.17 -14.20
N ALA A 128 -4.29 7.75 -14.26
CA ALA A 128 -4.69 6.35 -14.07
C ALA A 128 -3.98 5.42 -15.07
N GLY A 129 -3.85 5.82 -16.34
CA GLY A 129 -3.12 5.03 -17.34
C GLY A 129 -1.62 4.89 -17.03
N LYS A 130 -0.98 5.96 -16.56
CA LYS A 130 0.42 5.92 -16.11
C LYS A 130 0.57 5.02 -14.88
N PHE A 131 -0.36 5.10 -13.94
CA PHE A 131 -0.35 4.27 -12.74
C PHE A 131 -0.49 2.78 -13.06
N VAL A 132 -1.45 2.42 -13.89
CA VAL A 132 -1.67 1.03 -14.34
C VAL A 132 -0.43 0.47 -15.03
N SER A 133 0.34 1.30 -15.74
CA SER A 133 1.55 0.86 -16.44
C SER A 133 2.68 0.36 -15.52
N LEU A 134 2.59 0.61 -14.20
CA LEU A 134 3.51 0.05 -13.21
C LEU A 134 3.31 -1.45 -12.97
N PHE A 135 2.15 -1.99 -13.32
CA PHE A 135 1.74 -3.36 -12.97
C PHE A 135 1.88 -4.28 -14.17
N THR A 136 1.98 -5.59 -13.90
CA THR A 136 2.03 -6.61 -14.96
C THR A 136 0.73 -6.67 -15.75
N SER A 137 0.81 -7.19 -16.98
CA SER A 137 -0.36 -7.38 -17.83
C SER A 137 -1.38 -8.39 -17.29
N SER A 138 -1.02 -9.17 -16.26
CA SER A 138 -1.94 -10.07 -15.57
C SER A 138 -2.80 -9.36 -14.51
N ALA A 139 -2.49 -8.12 -14.15
CA ALA A 139 -3.30 -7.35 -13.22
C ALA A 139 -4.67 -6.98 -13.83
N THR A 140 -5.72 -7.09 -13.02
CA THR A 140 -7.06 -6.59 -13.38
C THR A 140 -7.19 -5.14 -12.96
N THR A 141 -7.78 -4.30 -13.81
CA THR A 141 -7.88 -2.86 -13.54
C THR A 141 -9.29 -2.35 -13.75
N HIS A 142 -9.72 -1.45 -12.86
CA HIS A 142 -11.02 -0.80 -12.92
C HIS A 142 -10.86 0.69 -12.62
N PHE A 143 -11.37 1.54 -13.51
CA PHE A 143 -11.45 2.99 -13.30
C PHE A 143 -12.89 3.38 -13.01
N TYR A 144 -13.13 3.97 -11.83
CA TYR A 144 -14.42 4.51 -11.44
C TYR A 144 -14.38 6.03 -11.60
N ASP A 145 -15.18 6.55 -12.53
CA ASP A 145 -15.37 7.99 -12.68
C ASP A 145 -16.49 8.42 -11.74
N GLU A 146 -16.18 9.24 -10.75
CA GLU A 146 -17.16 9.73 -9.77
C GLU A 146 -18.23 10.64 -10.41
N ASN A 147 -18.00 11.07 -11.66
CA ASN A 147 -18.93 11.89 -12.44
C ASN A 147 -19.64 11.12 -13.57
N ALA A 148 -19.54 9.79 -13.63
CA ALA A 148 -20.29 8.99 -14.59
C ALA A 148 -21.71 8.72 -14.06
N ASP A 149 -22.69 9.40 -14.66
CA ASP A 149 -24.14 9.14 -14.48
C ASP A 149 -24.54 7.73 -14.91
#